data_AF-A0A453GXI1-F1
#
_entry.id   AF-A0A453GXI1-F1
#
_cell.length_a   1.000
_cell.length_b   1.000
_cell.length_c   1.000
_cell.angle_alpha   90.00
_cell.angle_beta   90.00
_cell.angle_gamma   90.00
#
_symmetry.space_group_name_H-M   'P 1'
#
loop_
_entity.id
_entity.type
_entity.pdbx_description
1 polymer ?
#
loop_
_entity_poly.entity_id
_entity_poly.type
_entity_poly.pdbx_seq_one_letter_code
_entity_poly.pdbx_strand_id
1 'polypeptide(L)'
;MEKGLANATQVLFTGCSAGGLATILHCDDFSARFPQQVSVKCFADAGFFLDVKDISGERSFWSFYNRVVQLQNVRQVLHKDCLANKDPTECFFPTELIKSIRTPMFILNSAYDSWQIQNVLLPTSSSPEKSWLSCKDNIGNCNSTQIKVLDEIRNTMINDLKVINDKADWGMFIDSCFTHCQTLFRISWSSPTSPRLGNKNIAKVVGDWYFGRSQGVKEIDC
;
A
#
# COMPACT_ATOMS: atom_id res chain seq x y z
N MET A 1 19.95 15.59 -9.30
CA MET A 1 21.17 14.93 -8.76
C MET A 1 22.12 15.89 -8.06
N GLU A 2 22.20 17.16 -8.47
CA GLU A 2 23.30 18.09 -8.09
C GLU A 2 23.28 18.63 -6.65
N LYS A 3 22.20 18.49 -5.89
CA LYS A 3 22.11 18.95 -4.49
C LYS A 3 22.58 17.87 -3.48
N GLY A 4 23.63 17.13 -3.82
CA GLY A 4 24.22 16.08 -2.98
C GLY A 4 23.75 14.65 -3.26
N LEU A 5 22.61 14.48 -3.94
CA LEU A 5 22.06 13.14 -4.27
C LEU A 5 23.00 12.31 -5.16
N ALA A 6 23.84 12.95 -5.97
CA ALA A 6 24.87 12.28 -6.79
C ALA A 6 25.91 11.49 -5.97
N ASN A 7 26.11 11.87 -4.70
CA ASN A 7 27.09 11.23 -3.81
C ASN A 7 26.43 10.25 -2.82
N ALA A 8 25.12 10.01 -2.94
CA ALA A 8 24.40 9.12 -2.04
C ALA A 8 24.80 7.67 -2.32
N THR A 9 25.12 6.93 -1.25
CA THR A 9 25.38 5.48 -1.32
C THR A 9 24.12 4.66 -1.02
N GLN A 10 23.13 5.28 -0.38
CA GLN A 10 21.83 4.69 -0.08
C GLN A 10 20.73 5.73 -0.33
N VAL A 11 19.64 5.30 -0.95
CA VAL A 11 18.49 6.16 -1.25
C VAL A 11 17.20 5.40 -0.92
N LEU A 12 16.32 6.06 -0.16
CA LEU A 12 14.98 5.58 0.11
C LEU A 12 13.97 6.42 -0.66
N PHE A 13 13.25 5.81 -1.59
CA PHE A 13 12.11 6.45 -2.26
C PHE A 13 10.82 6.12 -1.52
N THR A 14 10.08 7.12 -1.08
CA THR A 14 8.93 6.90 -0.21
C THR A 14 7.82 7.92 -0.42
N GLY A 15 6.61 7.52 -0.06
CA GLY A 15 5.42 8.35 -0.06
C GLY A 15 4.28 7.65 0.66
N CYS A 16 3.27 8.44 1.02
CA CYS A 16 2.04 7.93 1.61
C CYS A 16 0.84 8.07 0.67
N SER A 17 -0.14 7.16 0.75
CA SER A 17 -1.44 7.27 0.08
C SER A 17 -1.26 7.23 -1.43
N ALA A 18 -1.76 8.23 -2.17
CA ALA A 18 -1.43 8.43 -3.58
C ALA A 18 0.09 8.51 -3.83
N GLY A 19 0.88 9.05 -2.89
CA GLY A 19 2.35 9.04 -2.94
C GLY A 19 2.95 7.65 -2.67
N GLY A 20 2.27 6.82 -1.88
CA GLY A 20 2.64 5.41 -1.68
C GLY A 20 2.39 4.59 -2.95
N LEU A 21 1.23 4.77 -3.58
CA LEU A 21 0.93 4.21 -4.90
C LEU A 21 1.95 4.67 -5.95
N ALA A 22 2.26 5.97 -6.00
CA ALA A 22 3.28 6.51 -6.91
C ALA A 22 4.67 5.94 -6.62
N THR A 23 4.99 5.68 -5.35
CA THR A 23 6.23 4.99 -4.96
C THR A 23 6.28 3.59 -5.54
N ILE A 24 5.17 2.83 -5.46
CA ILE A 24 5.06 1.51 -6.07
C ILE A 24 5.27 1.60 -7.58
N LEU A 25 4.52 2.49 -8.23
CA LEU A 25 4.52 2.66 -9.68
C LEU A 25 5.89 3.03 -10.25
N HIS A 26 6.63 3.91 -9.58
CA HIS A 26 7.88 4.48 -10.10
C HIS A 26 9.15 3.90 -9.45
N CYS A 27 9.03 2.85 -8.64
CA CYS A 27 10.17 2.33 -7.87
C CYS A 27 11.36 1.92 -8.77
N ASP A 28 11.10 1.10 -9.78
CA ASP A 28 12.14 0.61 -10.69
C ASP A 28 12.71 1.76 -11.56
N ASP A 29 11.85 2.65 -12.08
CA ASP A 29 12.26 3.83 -12.86
C ASP A 29 13.11 4.80 -12.04
N PHE A 30 12.79 4.98 -10.76
CA PHE A 30 13.56 5.81 -9.85
C PHE A 30 14.91 5.16 -9.56
N SER A 31 14.91 3.85 -9.29
CA SER A 31 16.13 3.05 -9.07
C SER A 31 17.08 3.10 -10.27
N ALA A 32 16.55 3.06 -11.49
CA ALA A 32 17.34 3.10 -12.73
C ALA A 32 18.09 4.43 -12.95
N ARG A 33 17.78 5.48 -12.20
CA ARG A 33 18.49 6.78 -12.26
C ARG A 33 19.81 6.77 -11.51
N PHE A 34 20.11 5.71 -10.76
CA PHE A 34 21.31 5.60 -9.94
C PHE A 34 22.26 4.52 -10.50
N PRO A 35 23.58 4.68 -10.29
CA PRO A 35 24.54 3.60 -10.54
C PRO A 35 24.23 2.35 -9.71
N GLN A 36 24.62 1.17 -10.21
CA GLN A 36 24.38 -0.11 -9.53
C GLN A 36 25.00 -0.21 -8.12
N GLN A 37 26.01 0.59 -7.81
CA GLN A 37 26.65 0.64 -6.49
C GLN A 37 25.80 1.35 -5.44
N VAL A 38 24.80 2.15 -5.85
CA VAL A 38 23.90 2.86 -4.93
C VAL A 38 22.78 1.91 -4.51
N SER A 39 22.63 1.72 -3.21
CA SER A 39 21.53 0.94 -2.66
C SER A 39 20.23 1.74 -2.70
N VAL A 40 19.38 1.48 -3.70
CA VAL A 40 18.05 2.09 -3.78
C VAL A 40 17.01 1.11 -3.23
N LYS A 41 16.17 1.60 -2.31
CA LYS A 41 15.02 0.87 -1.78
C LYS A 41 13.78 1.75 -1.83
N CYS A 42 12.60 1.13 -1.93
CA CYS A 42 11.33 1.83 -1.97
C CYS A 42 10.48 1.51 -0.74
N PHE A 43 9.75 2.49 -0.23
CA PHE A 43 8.90 2.33 0.94
C PHE A 43 7.54 2.99 0.71
N ALA A 44 6.52 2.15 0.52
CA ALA A 44 5.15 2.60 0.30
C ALA A 44 4.35 2.49 1.61
N ASP A 45 3.83 3.63 2.07
CA ASP A 45 2.92 3.72 3.22
C ASP A 45 1.48 3.96 2.74
N ALA A 46 0.54 3.13 3.17
CA ALA A 46 -0.88 3.22 2.85
C ALA A 46 -1.17 3.38 1.34
N GLY A 47 -0.32 2.80 0.49
CA GLY A 47 -0.39 2.90 -0.97
C GLY A 47 -1.02 1.69 -1.65
N PHE A 48 -1.26 0.61 -0.89
CA PHE A 48 -1.80 -0.64 -1.40
C PHE A 48 -3.34 -0.63 -1.41
N PHE A 49 -3.92 0.04 -2.41
CA PHE A 49 -5.36 0.06 -2.65
C PHE A 49 -5.84 -1.19 -3.40
N LEU A 50 -6.99 -1.72 -3.00
CA LEU A 50 -7.58 -2.94 -3.54
C LEU A 50 -8.54 -2.66 -4.70
N ASP A 51 -8.57 -3.61 -5.63
CA ASP A 51 -9.55 -3.66 -6.71
C ASP A 51 -10.73 -4.55 -6.31
N VAL A 52 -11.65 -3.97 -5.56
CA VAL A 52 -12.81 -4.68 -4.99
C VAL A 52 -14.11 -3.99 -5.36
N LYS A 53 -15.22 -4.69 -5.16
CA LYS A 53 -16.55 -4.11 -5.22
C LYS A 53 -16.86 -3.37 -3.93
N ASP A 54 -17.57 -2.26 -4.05
CA ASP A 54 -18.17 -1.57 -2.91
C ASP A 54 -19.41 -2.33 -2.39
N ILE A 55 -20.02 -1.83 -1.31
CA ILE A 55 -21.22 -2.46 -0.71
C ILE A 55 -22.46 -2.48 -1.63
N SER A 56 -22.46 -1.70 -2.72
CA SER A 56 -23.52 -1.76 -3.74
C SER A 56 -23.26 -2.81 -4.82
N GLY A 57 -22.10 -3.48 -4.77
CA GLY A 57 -21.69 -4.50 -5.73
C GLY A 57 -20.97 -3.95 -6.96
N GLU A 58 -20.66 -2.65 -6.96
CA GLU A 58 -20.05 -1.94 -8.08
C GLU A 58 -18.53 -1.77 -7.89
N ARG A 59 -17.77 -1.78 -8.99
CA ARG A 59 -16.32 -1.46 -8.96
C ARG A 59 -16.12 0.06 -9.10
N SER A 60 -16.67 0.82 -8.16
CA SER A 60 -16.63 2.29 -8.16
C SER A 60 -15.19 2.82 -8.19
N PHE A 61 -14.29 2.22 -7.40
CA PHE A 61 -12.90 2.65 -7.35
C PHE A 61 -12.10 2.28 -8.60
N TRP A 62 -12.37 1.12 -9.21
CA TRP A 62 -11.85 0.81 -10.54
C TRP A 62 -12.27 1.86 -11.57
N SER A 63 -13.54 2.29 -11.55
CA SER A 63 -14.03 3.33 -12.46
C SER A 63 -13.32 4.68 -12.24
N PHE A 64 -12.99 5.00 -10.98
CA PHE A 64 -12.16 6.16 -10.65
C PHE A 64 -10.73 6.00 -11.19
N TYR A 65 -10.07 4.87 -10.96
CA TYR A 65 -8.73 4.59 -11.49
C TYR A 65 -8.70 4.60 -13.01
N ASN A 66 -9.70 4.05 -13.69
CA ASN A 66 -9.78 4.10 -15.15
C ASN A 66 -9.77 5.55 -15.64
N ARG A 67 -10.51 6.46 -14.99
CA ARG A 67 -10.47 7.89 -15.33
C ARG A 67 -9.08 8.50 -15.09
N VAL A 68 -8.42 8.15 -13.99
CA VAL A 68 -7.04 8.61 -13.72
C VAL A 68 -6.08 8.11 -14.80
N VAL A 69 -6.17 6.83 -15.15
CA VAL A 69 -5.32 6.18 -16.15
C VAL A 69 -5.46 6.85 -17.51
N GLN A 70 -6.69 7.13 -17.93
CA GLN A 70 -6.97 7.82 -19.20
C GLN A 70 -6.52 9.29 -19.16
N LEU A 71 -6.85 10.02 -18.09
CA LEU A 71 -6.55 11.45 -17.98
C LEU A 71 -5.04 11.73 -17.89
N GLN A 72 -4.32 10.94 -17.11
CA GLN A 72 -2.90 11.12 -16.85
C GLN A 72 -2.01 10.33 -17.83
N ASN A 73 -2.62 9.59 -18.77
CA ASN A 73 -1.92 8.75 -19.75
C ASN A 73 -0.88 7.82 -19.09
N VAL A 74 -1.22 7.22 -17.94
CA VAL A 74 -0.27 6.44 -17.13
C VAL A 74 0.15 5.13 -17.79
N ARG A 75 -0.49 4.74 -18.90
CA ARG A 75 -0.14 3.54 -19.68
C ARG A 75 1.36 3.47 -20.00
N GLN A 76 2.02 4.62 -20.17
CA GLN A 76 3.45 4.68 -20.52
C GLN A 76 4.39 4.24 -19.38
N VAL A 77 3.93 4.29 -18.13
CA VAL A 77 4.73 3.92 -16.94
C VAL A 77 4.32 2.57 -16.35
N LEU A 78 3.32 1.90 -16.93
CA LEU A 78 2.89 0.57 -16.52
C LEU A 78 3.78 -0.52 -17.12
N HIS A 79 3.91 -1.63 -16.41
CA HIS A 79 4.75 -2.74 -16.85
C HIS A 79 4.20 -3.40 -18.12
N LYS A 80 5.06 -3.58 -19.12
CA LYS A 80 4.68 -4.12 -20.44
C LYS A 80 4.06 -5.53 -20.35
N ASP A 81 4.59 -6.38 -19.47
CA ASP A 81 4.09 -7.75 -19.31
C ASP A 81 2.65 -7.78 -18.78
N CYS A 82 2.28 -6.81 -17.94
CA CYS A 82 0.89 -6.68 -17.48
C CYS A 82 0.00 -6.21 -18.63
N LEU A 83 0.43 -5.16 -19.34
CA LEU A 83 -0.31 -4.58 -20.48
C LEU A 83 -0.48 -5.54 -21.66
N ALA A 84 0.33 -6.61 -21.74
CA ALA A 84 0.18 -7.64 -22.76
C ALA A 84 -1.09 -8.47 -22.58
N ASN A 85 -1.60 -8.58 -21.35
CA ASN A 85 -2.68 -9.52 -21.01
C ASN A 85 -3.86 -8.89 -20.24
N LYS A 86 -3.74 -7.65 -19.76
CA LYS A 86 -4.73 -7.00 -18.89
C LYS A 86 -5.04 -5.57 -19.30
N ASP A 87 -6.17 -5.05 -18.81
CA ASP A 87 -6.53 -3.65 -18.98
C ASP A 87 -5.52 -2.73 -18.27
N PRO A 88 -5.16 -1.56 -18.82
CA PRO A 88 -4.29 -0.59 -18.15
C PRO A 88 -4.73 -0.22 -16.74
N THR A 89 -6.04 -0.19 -16.48
CA THR A 89 -6.59 0.11 -15.15
C THR A 89 -6.28 -0.99 -14.17
N GLU A 90 -6.42 -2.26 -14.56
CA GLU A 90 -6.01 -3.40 -13.73
C GLU A 90 -4.51 -3.34 -13.43
N CYS A 91 -3.71 -3.02 -14.45
CA CYS A 91 -2.26 -2.87 -14.28
C CYS A 91 -1.84 -1.67 -13.42
N PHE A 92 -2.72 -0.70 -13.19
CA PHE A 92 -2.48 0.45 -12.32
C PHE A 92 -2.77 0.12 -10.84
N PHE A 93 -3.48 -0.96 -10.55
CA PHE A 93 -3.67 -1.40 -9.16
C PHE A 93 -2.37 -1.98 -8.57
N PRO A 94 -2.06 -1.66 -7.29
CA PRO A 94 -0.92 -2.21 -6.58
C PRO A 94 -0.80 -3.73 -6.66
N THR A 95 -1.93 -4.44 -6.60
CA THR A 95 -2.01 -5.90 -6.66
C THR A 95 -1.37 -6.48 -7.92
N GLU A 96 -1.43 -5.77 -9.05
CA GLU A 96 -0.74 -6.14 -10.29
C GLU A 96 0.66 -5.53 -10.38
N LEU A 97 0.83 -4.26 -9.97
CA LEU A 97 2.13 -3.58 -10.03
C LEU A 97 3.23 -4.35 -9.29
N ILE A 98 2.96 -4.80 -8.07
CA ILE A 98 4.00 -5.43 -7.22
C ILE A 98 4.55 -6.75 -7.79
N LYS A 99 3.83 -7.39 -8.71
CA LYS A 99 4.26 -8.65 -9.35
C LYS A 99 5.50 -8.43 -10.21
N SER A 100 5.62 -7.27 -10.85
CA SER A 100 6.67 -6.98 -11.84
C SER A 100 7.84 -6.15 -11.29
N ILE A 101 7.71 -5.55 -10.10
CA ILE A 101 8.75 -4.70 -9.52
C ILE A 101 9.94 -5.55 -9.07
N ARG A 102 11.15 -5.06 -9.39
CA ARG A 102 12.42 -5.71 -9.09
C ARG A 102 13.16 -5.07 -7.93
N THR A 103 13.07 -3.74 -7.79
CA THR A 103 13.75 -3.02 -6.72
C THR A 103 13.17 -3.40 -5.35
N PRO A 104 14.02 -3.60 -4.32
CA PRO A 104 13.56 -3.96 -2.98
C PRO A 104 12.55 -2.95 -2.43
N MET A 105 11.42 -3.46 -1.93
CA MET A 105 10.31 -2.64 -1.45
C MET A 105 9.84 -3.06 -0.06
N PHE A 106 9.46 -2.07 0.74
CA PHE A 106 8.71 -2.27 1.96
C PHE A 106 7.29 -1.75 1.80
N ILE A 107 6.29 -2.56 2.17
CA ILE A 107 4.88 -2.17 2.18
C ILE A 107 4.41 -2.02 3.63
N LEU A 108 4.02 -0.81 4.00
CA LEU A 108 3.31 -0.54 5.25
C LEU A 108 1.87 -0.19 4.90
N ASN A 109 0.93 -0.97 5.39
CA ASN A 109 -0.48 -0.74 5.11
C ASN A 109 -1.29 -1.23 6.30
N SER A 110 -2.37 -0.53 6.66
CA SER A 110 -3.35 -1.12 7.55
C SER A 110 -4.27 -2.06 6.76
N ALA A 111 -4.58 -3.22 7.34
CA ALA A 111 -5.60 -4.13 6.85
C ALA A 111 -7.01 -3.50 6.86
N TYR A 112 -7.24 -2.56 7.78
CA TYR A 112 -8.46 -1.75 7.89
C TYR A 112 -8.15 -0.28 7.58
N ASP A 113 -7.43 -0.02 6.48
CA ASP A 113 -7.08 1.34 6.07
C ASP A 113 -8.32 2.22 5.98
N SER A 114 -8.32 3.32 6.73
CA SER A 114 -9.52 4.14 6.91
C SER A 114 -9.93 4.83 5.62
N TRP A 115 -8.97 5.24 4.78
CA TRP A 115 -9.27 5.86 3.50
C TRP A 115 -9.87 4.84 2.54
N GLN A 116 -9.30 3.63 2.48
CA GLN A 116 -9.82 2.54 1.65
C GLN A 116 -11.25 2.16 2.05
N ILE A 117 -11.52 1.99 3.33
CA ILE A 117 -12.89 1.71 3.80
C ILE A 117 -13.84 2.84 3.40
N GLN A 118 -13.42 4.10 3.56
CA GLN A 118 -14.27 5.26 3.32
C GLN A 118 -14.50 5.58 1.83
N ASN A 119 -13.61 5.19 0.93
CA ASN A 119 -13.64 5.64 -0.47
C ASN A 119 -13.64 4.51 -1.50
N VAL A 120 -13.21 3.30 -1.12
CA VAL A 120 -13.25 2.11 -1.97
C VAL A 120 -14.45 1.24 -1.61
N LEU A 121 -14.60 0.87 -0.34
CA LEU A 121 -15.71 0.00 0.11
C LEU A 121 -17.02 0.78 0.30
N LEU A 122 -16.95 1.97 0.88
CA LEU A 122 -18.12 2.79 1.24
C LEU A 122 -18.08 4.18 0.58
N PRO A 123 -17.90 4.29 -0.75
CA PRO A 123 -17.88 5.57 -1.44
C PRO A 123 -19.22 6.29 -1.25
N THR A 124 -19.22 7.62 -1.33
CA THR A 124 -20.46 8.40 -1.22
C THR A 124 -21.50 8.03 -2.28
N SER A 125 -21.05 7.55 -3.45
CA SER A 125 -21.91 7.08 -4.54
C SER A 125 -22.70 5.81 -4.21
N SER A 126 -22.21 4.95 -3.31
CA SER A 126 -22.90 3.70 -2.97
C SER A 126 -24.12 3.93 -2.06
N SER A 127 -24.42 5.18 -1.68
CA SER A 127 -25.54 5.59 -0.83
C SER A 127 -25.76 4.67 0.38
N PRO A 128 -24.74 4.51 1.25
CA PRO A 128 -24.79 3.58 2.37
C PRO A 128 -26.00 3.85 3.27
N GLU A 129 -26.64 2.78 3.74
CA GLU A 129 -27.63 2.89 4.82
C GLU A 129 -27.04 3.65 6.02
N LYS A 130 -27.89 4.29 6.83
CA LYS A 130 -27.43 5.04 8.02
C LYS A 130 -26.54 4.21 8.96
N SER A 131 -26.77 2.90 9.02
CA SER A 131 -25.97 1.94 9.79
C SER A 131 -24.50 1.91 9.34
N TRP A 132 -24.22 2.10 8.05
CA TRP A 132 -22.88 2.12 7.49
C TRP A 132 -22.17 3.45 7.70
N LEU A 133 -22.89 4.57 7.85
CA LEU A 133 -22.27 5.88 8.09
C LEU A 133 -21.46 5.90 9.40
N SER A 134 -22.03 5.39 10.49
CA SER A 134 -21.33 5.34 11.78
C SER A 134 -20.13 4.37 11.78
N CYS A 135 -20.29 3.22 11.11
CA CYS A 135 -19.24 2.21 10.92
C CYS A 135 -18.09 2.72 10.05
N LYS A 136 -18.41 3.48 8.99
CA LYS A 136 -17.45 4.12 8.07
C LYS A 136 -16.54 5.13 8.79
N ASP A 137 -17.10 5.89 9.72
CA ASP A 137 -16.35 6.92 10.46
C ASP A 137 -15.53 6.32 11.60
N ASN A 138 -16.03 5.23 12.20
CA ASN A 138 -15.32 4.48 13.23
C ASN A 138 -15.74 3.01 13.19
N ILE A 139 -14.80 2.12 12.85
CA ILE A 139 -15.09 0.69 12.73
C ILE A 139 -15.52 0.03 14.04
N GLY A 140 -15.25 0.65 15.19
CA GLY A 140 -15.74 0.20 16.49
C GLY A 140 -17.27 0.28 16.64
N ASN A 141 -17.95 1.04 15.77
CA ASN A 141 -19.40 1.13 15.73
C ASN A 141 -20.05 0.13 14.76
N CYS A 142 -19.25 -0.66 14.04
CA CYS A 142 -19.77 -1.65 13.11
C CYS A 142 -20.47 -2.80 13.84
N ASN A 143 -21.61 -3.23 13.32
CA ASN A 143 -22.26 -4.46 13.79
C ASN A 143 -21.53 -5.71 13.24
N SER A 144 -21.87 -6.89 13.75
CA SER A 144 -21.22 -8.15 13.39
C SER A 144 -21.28 -8.51 11.90
N THR A 145 -22.30 -8.05 11.16
CA THR A 145 -22.39 -8.26 9.71
C THR A 145 -21.47 -7.32 8.96
N GLN A 146 -21.37 -6.07 9.40
CA GLN A 146 -20.46 -5.08 8.83
C GLN A 146 -18.99 -5.47 9.06
N ILE A 147 -18.66 -5.97 10.25
CA ILE A 147 -17.31 -6.48 10.56
C ILE A 147 -16.91 -7.61 9.62
N LYS A 148 -17.81 -8.54 9.28
CA LYS A 148 -17.50 -9.60 8.30
C LYS A 148 -17.11 -9.05 6.93
N VAL A 149 -17.75 -7.98 6.47
CA VAL A 149 -17.39 -7.32 5.20
C VAL A 149 -16.01 -6.66 5.31
N LEU A 150 -15.69 -6.03 6.46
CA LEU A 150 -14.36 -5.48 6.70
C LEU A 150 -13.28 -6.59 6.74
N ASP A 151 -13.60 -7.74 7.31
CA ASP A 151 -12.70 -8.90 7.35
C ASP A 151 -12.46 -9.48 5.95
N GLU A 152 -13.45 -9.46 5.06
CA GLU A 152 -13.27 -9.82 3.64
C GLU A 152 -12.28 -8.88 2.94
N ILE A 153 -12.34 -7.57 3.21
CA ILE A 153 -11.36 -6.59 2.71
C ILE A 153 -9.96 -6.90 3.24
N ARG A 154 -9.82 -7.11 4.55
CA ARG A 154 -8.55 -7.51 5.17
C ARG A 154 -7.98 -8.78 4.52
N ASN A 155 -8.81 -9.82 4.40
CA ASN A 155 -8.40 -11.10 3.84
C ASN A 155 -7.99 -10.97 2.37
N THR A 156 -8.68 -10.11 1.60
CA THR A 156 -8.31 -9.81 0.21
C THR A 156 -6.92 -9.17 0.14
N MET A 157 -6.65 -8.14 0.97
CA MET A 157 -5.32 -7.53 1.03
C MET A 157 -4.22 -8.54 1.40
N ILE A 158 -4.44 -9.33 2.45
CA ILE A 158 -3.46 -10.34 2.88
C ILE A 158 -3.21 -11.36 1.76
N ASN A 159 -4.25 -11.78 1.04
CA ASN A 159 -4.12 -12.71 -0.08
C ASN A 159 -3.32 -12.10 -1.23
N ASP A 160 -3.59 -10.86 -1.61
CA ASP A 160 -2.87 -10.17 -2.70
C ASP A 160 -1.39 -9.93 -2.35
N LEU A 161 -1.08 -9.69 -1.07
CA LEU A 161 0.30 -9.51 -0.59
C LEU A 161 1.10 -10.82 -0.51
N LYS A 162 0.48 -12.01 -0.66
CA LYS A 162 1.22 -13.29 -0.63
C LYS A 162 2.33 -13.38 -1.67
N VAL A 163 2.22 -12.67 -2.80
CA VAL A 163 3.28 -12.62 -3.83
C VAL A 163 4.60 -12.04 -3.30
N ILE A 164 4.57 -11.29 -2.21
CA ILE A 164 5.77 -10.73 -1.56
C ILE A 164 6.52 -11.81 -0.79
N ASN A 165 5.86 -12.91 -0.39
CA ASN A 165 6.50 -13.99 0.35
C ASN A 165 7.69 -14.60 -0.39
N ASP A 166 7.63 -14.65 -1.72
CA ASP A 166 8.70 -15.17 -2.58
C ASP A 166 9.84 -14.16 -2.83
N LYS A 167 9.69 -12.90 -2.39
CA LYS A 167 10.68 -11.84 -2.55
C LYS A 167 11.50 -11.69 -1.26
N ALA A 168 12.77 -12.10 -1.29
CA ALA A 168 13.64 -12.18 -0.10
C ALA A 168 14.02 -10.79 0.47
N ASP A 169 14.29 -9.81 -0.39
CA ASP A 169 14.73 -8.46 0.01
C ASP A 169 13.58 -7.49 0.26
N TRP A 170 12.34 -7.97 0.16
CA TRP A 170 11.14 -7.18 0.40
C TRP A 170 10.68 -7.32 1.84
N GLY A 171 9.98 -6.30 2.34
CA GLY A 171 9.34 -6.35 3.64
C GLY A 171 7.88 -5.90 3.59
N MET A 172 7.12 -6.28 4.60
CA MET A 172 5.81 -5.73 4.86
C MET A 172 5.51 -5.66 6.35
N PHE A 173 4.71 -4.68 6.72
CA PHE A 173 4.12 -4.53 8.04
C PHE A 173 2.64 -4.19 7.85
N ILE A 174 1.78 -5.15 8.16
CA ILE A 174 0.34 -5.04 7.99
C ILE A 174 -0.34 -5.12 9.35
N ASP A 175 -0.73 -3.99 9.92
CA ASP A 175 -1.46 -3.92 11.19
C ASP A 175 -2.98 -3.87 10.99
N SER A 176 -3.72 -4.09 12.08
CA SER A 176 -5.19 -4.02 12.09
C SER A 176 -5.73 -2.66 12.59
N CYS A 177 -4.96 -1.57 12.57
CA CYS A 177 -5.43 -0.27 13.09
C CYS A 177 -6.31 0.46 12.07
N PHE A 178 -7.39 1.11 12.50
CA PHE A 178 -8.18 1.96 11.62
C PHE A 178 -7.48 3.31 11.35
N THR A 179 -6.56 3.33 10.39
CA THR A 179 -5.65 4.45 10.15
C THR A 179 -5.26 4.58 8.68
N HIS A 180 -4.68 5.72 8.31
CA HIS A 180 -4.13 6.00 6.99
C HIS A 180 -2.88 6.88 7.16
N CYS A 181 -1.81 6.62 6.41
CA CYS A 181 -0.50 7.29 6.53
C CYS A 181 0.19 7.20 7.89
N GLN A 182 0.72 6.02 8.18
CA GLN A 182 1.27 5.71 9.50
C GLN A 182 2.66 6.32 9.75
N THR A 183 3.39 6.71 8.70
CA THR A 183 4.73 7.31 8.80
C THR A 183 4.71 8.78 9.18
N LEU A 184 3.61 9.49 8.91
CA LEU A 184 3.54 10.95 9.06
C LEU A 184 3.50 11.41 10.51
N PHE A 185 3.00 10.57 11.41
CA PHE A 185 2.84 10.92 12.82
C PHE A 185 3.76 10.08 13.69
N ARG A 186 4.47 10.76 14.61
CA ARG A 186 5.32 10.07 15.60
C ARG A 186 4.53 9.04 16.42
N ILE A 187 3.25 9.32 16.70
CA ILE A 187 2.41 8.46 17.52
C ILE A 187 2.21 7.07 16.89
N SER A 188 1.99 7.00 15.57
CA SER A 188 1.90 5.75 14.82
C SER A 188 3.26 5.20 14.44
N TRP A 189 4.24 6.04 14.07
CA TRP A 189 5.52 5.57 13.55
C TRP A 189 6.45 4.96 14.61
N SER A 190 6.69 5.68 15.73
CA SER A 190 7.81 5.36 16.64
C SER A 190 7.56 5.58 18.12
N SER A 191 6.36 6.00 18.52
CA SER A 191 6.04 6.26 19.93
C SER A 191 5.92 4.97 20.77
N PRO A 192 5.95 5.03 22.11
CA PRO A 192 5.68 3.87 22.95
C PRO A 192 4.34 3.17 22.66
N THR A 193 3.33 3.95 22.23
CA THR A 193 1.98 3.50 21.90
C THR A 193 1.75 3.28 20.40
N SER A 194 2.82 3.27 19.59
CA SER A 194 2.71 2.92 18.17
C SER A 194 2.22 1.48 17.98
N PRO A 195 1.55 1.17 16.85
CA PRO A 195 1.24 -0.21 16.48
C PRO A 195 2.47 -1.10 16.53
N ARG A 196 2.29 -2.31 17.05
CA ARG A 196 3.35 -3.30 17.24
C ARG A 196 2.89 -4.65 16.75
N LEU A 197 3.78 -5.31 16.02
CA LEU A 197 3.66 -6.73 15.72
C LEU A 197 4.77 -7.44 16.51
N GLY A 198 4.35 -8.31 17.42
CA GLY A 198 5.20 -8.78 18.51
C GLY A 198 5.73 -7.63 19.37
N ASN A 199 7.06 -7.54 19.50
CA ASN A 199 7.71 -6.50 20.32
C ASN A 199 8.27 -5.33 19.51
N LYS A 200 8.08 -5.29 18.18
CA LYS A 200 8.64 -4.27 17.29
C LYS A 200 7.55 -3.31 16.81
N ASN A 201 7.85 -2.01 16.86
CA ASN A 201 7.03 -1.01 16.19
C ASN A 201 7.46 -0.82 14.73
N ILE A 202 6.65 -0.07 13.99
CA ILE A 202 6.85 0.20 12.56
C ILE A 202 8.28 0.74 12.30
N ALA A 203 8.71 1.78 13.02
CA ALA A 203 10.03 2.37 12.83
C ALA A 203 11.19 1.38 13.02
N LYS A 204 11.08 0.47 14.01
CA LYS A 204 12.10 -0.56 14.25
C LYS A 204 12.15 -1.55 13.09
N VAL A 205 10.99 -2.03 12.63
CA VAL A 205 10.89 -3.00 11.54
C VAL A 205 11.43 -2.42 10.24
N VAL A 206 10.96 -1.23 9.84
CA VAL A 206 11.42 -0.57 8.61
C VAL A 206 12.90 -0.25 8.69
N GLY A 207 13.40 0.23 9.84
CA GLY A 207 14.82 0.48 10.03
C GLY A 207 15.67 -0.79 9.91
N ASP A 208 15.22 -1.91 10.47
CA ASP A 208 15.93 -3.19 10.34
C ASP A 208 15.98 -3.68 8.90
N TRP A 209 14.87 -3.60 8.17
CA TRP A 209 14.83 -3.92 6.75
C TRP A 209 15.72 -2.99 5.91
N TYR A 210 15.64 -1.68 6.14
CA TYR A 210 16.41 -0.68 5.38
C TYR A 210 17.91 -0.92 5.51
N PHE A 211 18.40 -1.16 6.72
CA PHE A 211 19.82 -1.44 6.99
C PHE A 211 20.23 -2.90 6.82
N GLY A 212 19.32 -3.80 6.41
CA GLY A 212 19.64 -5.23 6.22
C GLY A 212 19.95 -5.98 7.52
N ARG A 213 19.46 -5.48 8.67
CA ARG A 213 19.61 -6.12 9.99
C ARG A 213 18.68 -7.32 10.18
N SER A 214 17.74 -7.51 9.27
CA SER A 214 16.80 -8.63 9.19
C SER A 214 16.45 -8.92 7.74
N GLN A 215 16.41 -10.20 7.36
CA GLN A 215 15.94 -10.60 6.03
C GLN A 215 14.42 -10.68 6.00
N GLY A 216 13.78 -10.10 4.98
CA GLY A 216 12.42 -10.44 4.60
C GLY A 216 11.33 -10.23 5.66
N VAL A 217 11.35 -9.14 6.45
CA VAL A 217 10.38 -8.94 7.55
C VAL A 217 8.97 -8.80 6.99
N LYS A 218 8.11 -9.78 7.27
CA LYS A 218 6.75 -9.91 6.75
C LYS A 218 5.82 -10.12 7.94
N GLU A 219 5.40 -9.03 8.54
CA GLU A 219 4.59 -9.04 9.76
C GLU A 219 3.15 -8.69 9.39
N ILE A 220 2.20 -9.51 9.84
CA ILE A 220 0.76 -9.30 9.66
C ILE A 220 0.10 -9.50 11.02
N ASP A 221 -0.71 -8.54 11.45
CA ASP A 221 -1.53 -8.67 12.65
C ASP A 221 -2.60 -9.74 12.49
N CYS A 222 -2.89 -10.46 13.57
CA CYS A 222 -3.88 -11.54 13.59
C CYS A 222 -5.30 -11.02 13.38
#